data_AF-A0A1Q3MY57-F1
#
_entry.id   AF-A0A1Q3MY57-F1
#
_cell.length_a   1.000
_cell.length_b   1.000
_cell.length_c   1.000
_cell.angle_alpha   90.00
_cell.angle_beta   90.00
_cell.angle_gamma   90.00
#
_symmetry.space_group_name_H-M   'P 1'
#
loop_
_entity.id
_entity.type
_entity.pdbx_description
1 polymer ?
#
loop_
_entity_poly.entity_id
_entity_poly.type
_entity_poly.pdbx_seq_one_letter_code
_entity_poly.pdbx_strand_id
1 'polypeptide(L)'
;MVREKYPYEILTLEDLPGEYWKPIPGFEDYYEISSCGRVKSLRRAYINRYGGERVLPEKIRKLKLTTNLNKKIGDLLYSLVITLSYEGQHYSYAVSRLVYHCFVEPFDLTDMDLRVSFKDGDGRNVDYRNLFITNRSALGLHAYESGRAESHLKVLSRPVSQFNGKGELLNQYVSIYEAAKQLGISGSAISAAASGDTFLYKGFVWQYGWRKTLRKDKLPRLAADAAPSAPEYSNEKWKDFPGYEGLYRLSNYGRVKALRKVSGAIYKRWYPERIMQVVFRSAPGEPGTGTGTGMVTLSKNRKKTSFAVARWVYHLFVKPFDIADRNWRIYYKDGDCHNLYYRNLMLKRAIWSFQGPE
;
A
#
# COMPACT_ATOMS: atom_id res chain seq x y z
N MET A 1 49.59 8.15 3.57
CA MET A 1 49.47 6.68 3.75
C MET A 1 48.65 6.15 2.59
N VAL A 2 49.20 5.22 1.80
CA VAL A 2 48.46 4.57 0.71
C VAL A 2 47.46 3.62 1.37
N ARG A 3 46.16 3.82 1.14
CA ARG A 3 45.14 2.89 1.62
C ARG A 3 45.34 1.55 0.93
N GLU A 4 45.49 0.47 1.70
CA GLU A 4 45.47 -0.89 1.16
C GLU A 4 44.15 -1.11 0.43
N LYS A 5 44.25 -1.58 -0.82
CA LYS A 5 43.08 -1.87 -1.64
C LYS A 5 42.45 -3.17 -1.18
N TYR A 6 41.12 -3.21 -1.16
CA TYR A 6 40.42 -4.48 -0.96
C TYR A 6 40.59 -5.37 -2.19
N PRO A 7 40.55 -6.72 -2.04
CA PRO A 7 40.68 -7.65 -3.17
C PRO A 7 39.72 -7.33 -4.33
N TYR A 8 38.46 -6.98 -4.05
CA TYR A 8 37.47 -6.65 -5.09
C TYR A 8 37.77 -5.38 -5.90
N GLU A 9 38.68 -4.52 -5.41
CA GLU A 9 39.10 -3.30 -6.10
C GLU A 9 40.19 -3.60 -7.16
N ILE A 10 40.76 -4.81 -7.15
CA ILE A 10 41.82 -5.25 -8.07
C ILE A 10 41.18 -5.99 -9.26
N LEU A 11 41.16 -5.32 -10.42
CA LEU A 11 40.49 -5.80 -11.64
C LEU A 11 41.41 -6.53 -12.62
N THR A 12 42.64 -6.84 -12.23
CA THR A 12 43.58 -7.63 -13.02
C THR A 12 43.16 -9.10 -13.04
N LEU A 13 43.46 -9.81 -14.13
CA LEU A 13 43.20 -11.24 -14.26
C LEU A 13 44.18 -12.11 -13.45
N GLU A 14 45.31 -11.53 -13.03
CA GLU A 14 46.29 -12.18 -12.16
C GLU A 14 45.64 -12.55 -10.82
N ASP A 15 45.94 -13.77 -10.36
CA ASP A 15 45.45 -14.27 -9.08
C ASP A 15 46.19 -13.60 -7.92
N LEU A 16 45.44 -13.29 -6.86
CA LEU A 16 46.00 -12.77 -5.63
C LEU A 16 46.59 -13.92 -4.79
N PRO A 17 47.56 -13.65 -3.89
CA PRO A 17 48.13 -14.68 -3.03
C PRO A 17 47.05 -15.43 -2.22
N GLY A 18 47.00 -16.76 -2.37
CA GLY A 18 46.03 -17.61 -1.68
C GLY A 18 44.60 -17.54 -2.21
N GLU A 19 44.38 -16.85 -3.33
CA GLU A 19 43.11 -16.83 -4.02
C GLU A 19 42.90 -18.09 -4.86
N TYR A 20 41.68 -18.60 -4.85
CA TYR A 20 41.26 -19.69 -5.71
C TYR A 20 39.79 -19.50 -6.10
N TRP A 21 39.42 -20.07 -7.24
CA TRP A 21 38.16 -19.79 -7.92
C TRP A 21 37.23 -21.00 -7.91
N LYS A 22 35.92 -20.74 -7.86
CA LYS A 22 34.87 -21.74 -8.05
C LYS A 22 33.79 -21.19 -9.00
N PRO A 23 33.12 -22.07 -9.79
CA PRO A 23 31.99 -21.66 -10.60
C PRO A 23 30.86 -21.14 -9.71
N ILE A 24 30.14 -20.11 -10.17
CA ILE A 24 28.97 -19.60 -9.46
C ILE A 24 27.78 -20.53 -9.77
N PRO A 25 27.09 -21.09 -8.74
CA PRO A 25 25.96 -21.99 -8.94
C PRO A 25 24.85 -21.39 -9.81
N GLY A 26 24.42 -22.13 -10.83
CA GLY A 26 23.45 -21.68 -11.85
C GLY A 26 24.03 -20.77 -12.93
N PHE A 27 25.35 -20.56 -12.93
CA PHE A 27 26.08 -19.77 -13.90
C PHE A 27 27.46 -20.35 -14.22
N GLU A 28 27.61 -21.66 -14.14
CA GLU A 28 28.89 -22.39 -14.13
C GLU A 28 29.76 -22.06 -15.35
N ASP A 29 29.16 -21.96 -16.54
CA ASP A 29 29.87 -21.63 -17.79
C ASP A 29 30.05 -20.12 -18.04
N TYR A 30 29.55 -19.29 -17.12
CA TYR A 30 29.44 -17.85 -17.33
C TYR A 30 30.28 -17.04 -16.36
N TYR A 31 30.36 -17.45 -15.10
CA TYR A 31 31.03 -16.69 -14.06
C TYR A 31 31.67 -17.59 -13.02
N GLU A 32 32.80 -17.12 -12.49
CA GLU A 32 33.45 -17.70 -11.32
C GLU A 32 33.53 -16.64 -10.21
N ILE A 33 33.58 -17.11 -8.97
CA ILE A 33 33.82 -16.30 -7.80
C ILE A 33 35.06 -16.81 -7.07
N SER A 34 35.85 -15.90 -6.53
CA SER A 34 37.05 -16.24 -5.77
C SER A 34 36.80 -16.32 -4.27
N SER A 35 37.71 -17.00 -3.57
CA SER A 35 37.69 -17.14 -2.10
C SER A 35 37.72 -15.79 -1.35
N CYS A 36 38.21 -14.72 -1.99
CA CYS A 36 38.23 -13.35 -1.47
C CYS A 36 37.14 -12.44 -2.08
N GLY A 37 36.21 -13.01 -2.84
CA GLY A 37 35.01 -12.35 -3.36
C GLY A 37 35.20 -11.49 -4.61
N ARG A 38 36.27 -11.70 -5.38
CA ARG A 38 36.33 -11.21 -6.77
C ARG A 38 35.41 -12.05 -7.64
N VAL A 39 34.82 -11.45 -8.68
CA VAL A 39 33.94 -12.15 -9.63
C VAL A 39 34.53 -12.03 -11.02
N LYS A 40 34.75 -13.17 -11.67
CA LYS A 40 35.30 -13.28 -13.04
C LYS A 40 34.17 -13.64 -13.99
N SER A 41 34.08 -12.93 -15.11
CA SER A 41 33.26 -13.35 -16.25
C SER A 41 34.15 -14.17 -17.17
N LEU A 42 33.66 -15.35 -17.54
CA LEU A 42 34.38 -16.24 -18.45
C LEU A 42 34.27 -15.76 -19.90
N ARG A 43 35.28 -16.12 -20.69
CA ARG A 43 35.30 -15.87 -22.14
C ARG A 43 34.20 -16.71 -22.79
N ARG A 44 33.35 -16.10 -23.62
CA ARG A 44 32.26 -16.81 -24.32
C ARG A 44 31.84 -16.11 -25.60
N ALA A 45 31.40 -16.88 -26.59
CA ALA A 45 30.73 -16.36 -27.77
C ALA A 45 29.22 -16.25 -27.51
N TYR A 46 28.57 -15.25 -28.09
CA TYR A 46 27.11 -15.13 -28.09
C TYR A 46 26.61 -14.52 -29.39
N ILE A 47 25.39 -14.89 -29.78
CA ILE A 47 24.70 -14.30 -30.92
C ILE A 47 23.96 -13.05 -30.43
N ASN A 48 24.21 -11.91 -31.04
CA ASN A 48 23.51 -10.67 -30.72
C ASN A 48 22.08 -10.68 -31.28
N ARG A 49 21.25 -9.71 -30.88
CA ARG A 49 19.83 -9.63 -31.31
C ARG A 49 19.62 -9.49 -32.83
N TYR A 50 20.68 -9.18 -33.57
CA TYR A 50 20.69 -9.00 -35.03
C TYR A 50 21.34 -10.19 -35.76
N GLY A 51 21.60 -11.30 -35.05
CA GLY A 51 22.20 -12.51 -35.63
C GLY A 51 23.74 -12.48 -35.76
N GLY A 52 24.40 -11.39 -35.35
CA GLY A 52 25.85 -11.29 -35.40
C GLY A 52 26.53 -11.95 -34.20
N GLU A 53 27.55 -12.78 -34.46
CA GLU A 53 28.36 -13.39 -33.40
C GLU A 53 29.30 -12.36 -32.75
N ARG A 54 29.40 -12.38 -31.43
CA ARG A 54 30.38 -11.59 -30.67
C ARG A 54 31.05 -12.45 -29.61
N VAL A 55 32.36 -12.30 -29.47
CA VAL A 55 33.13 -12.90 -28.38
C VAL A 55 33.27 -11.90 -27.24
N LEU A 56 32.82 -12.29 -26.06
CA LEU A 56 33.10 -11.59 -24.82
C LEU A 56 34.42 -12.12 -24.25
N PRO A 57 35.44 -11.28 -24.05
CA PRO A 57 36.65 -11.69 -23.37
C PRO A 57 36.37 -11.94 -21.89
N GLU A 58 37.22 -12.76 -21.28
CA GLU A 58 37.25 -12.90 -19.83
C GLU A 58 37.63 -11.58 -19.16
N LYS A 59 37.07 -11.32 -17.98
CA LYS A 59 37.41 -10.13 -17.18
C LYS A 59 36.93 -10.22 -15.75
N ILE A 60 37.66 -9.57 -14.84
CA ILE A 60 37.15 -9.31 -13.49
C ILE A 60 36.04 -8.25 -13.55
N ARG A 61 34.92 -8.55 -12.90
CA ARG A 61 33.74 -7.68 -12.85
C ARG A 61 33.90 -6.68 -11.71
N LYS A 62 33.68 -5.41 -12.03
CA LYS A 62 33.57 -4.35 -11.03
C LYS A 62 32.31 -4.58 -10.18
N LEU A 63 32.49 -4.72 -8.87
CA LEU A 63 31.40 -4.89 -7.91
C LEU A 63 30.77 -3.53 -7.57
N LYS A 64 29.49 -3.56 -7.19
CA LYS A 64 28.77 -2.39 -6.68
C LYS A 64 28.86 -2.38 -5.16
N LEU A 65 29.49 -1.36 -4.60
CA LEU A 65 29.47 -1.08 -3.16
C LEU A 65 28.17 -0.36 -2.80
N THR A 66 27.35 -0.98 -1.97
CA THR A 66 26.13 -0.39 -1.42
C THR A 66 26.38 0.01 0.03
N THR A 67 25.88 1.19 0.43
CA THR A 67 26.05 1.73 1.78
C THR A 67 24.71 1.96 2.46
N ASN A 68 24.63 1.66 3.75
CA ASN A 68 23.49 1.97 4.59
C ASN A 68 23.97 2.78 5.80
N LEU A 69 23.46 4.00 5.96
CA LEU A 69 23.77 4.86 7.09
C LEU A 69 22.89 4.50 8.29
N ASN A 70 23.53 4.17 9.41
CA ASN A 70 22.87 4.14 10.69
C ASN A 70 22.77 5.56 11.25
N LYS A 71 21.58 6.15 11.22
CA LYS A 71 21.36 7.53 11.70
C LYS A 71 21.62 7.72 13.20
N LYS A 72 21.59 6.65 14.01
CA LYS A 72 21.75 6.73 15.46
C LYS A 72 23.19 7.00 15.86
N ILE A 73 24.12 6.24 15.29
CA ILE A 73 25.55 6.32 15.64
C ILE A 73 26.38 6.98 14.53
N GLY A 74 25.76 7.30 13.38
CA GLY A 74 26.42 8.00 12.27
C GLY A 74 27.35 7.12 11.44
N ASP A 75 27.22 5.80 11.53
CA ASP A 75 28.14 4.86 10.94
C ASP A 75 27.60 4.20 9.65
N LEU A 76 28.50 3.67 8.81
CA LEU A 76 28.16 3.10 7.51
C LEU A 76 28.32 1.58 7.52
N LEU A 77 27.25 0.88 7.14
CA LEU A 77 27.33 -0.53 6.78
C LEU A 77 27.56 -0.65 5.28
N TYR A 78 28.55 -1.46 4.91
CA TYR A 78 28.91 -1.74 3.53
C TYR A 78 28.37 -3.10 3.09
N SER A 79 28.01 -3.22 1.82
CA SER A 79 27.64 -4.50 1.20
C SER A 79 28.06 -4.50 -0.26
N LEU A 80 28.76 -5.56 -0.68
CA LEU A 80 29.16 -5.76 -2.06
C LEU A 80 28.09 -6.53 -2.82
N VAL A 81 27.67 -5.99 -3.97
CA VAL A 81 26.64 -6.55 -4.84
C VAL A 81 27.21 -6.76 -6.23
N ILE A 82 26.88 -7.90 -6.84
CA ILE A 82 27.15 -8.19 -8.25
C ILE A 82 25.84 -8.42 -8.99
N THR A 83 25.79 -7.99 -10.24
CA THR A 83 24.70 -8.35 -11.17
C THR A 83 25.26 -9.27 -12.24
N LEU A 84 24.73 -10.49 -12.30
CA LEU A 84 25.03 -11.54 -13.26
C LEU A 84 23.97 -11.52 -14.36
N SER A 85 24.39 -11.72 -15.60
CA SER A 85 23.46 -11.83 -16.74
C SER A 85 23.47 -13.25 -17.28
N TYR A 86 22.28 -13.83 -17.46
CA TYR A 86 22.05 -15.15 -18.03
C TYR A 86 20.74 -15.15 -18.83
N GLU A 87 20.76 -15.69 -20.05
CA GLU A 87 19.60 -15.73 -20.98
C GLU A 87 18.84 -14.39 -21.13
N GLY A 88 19.59 -13.29 -21.20
CA GLY A 88 19.01 -11.94 -21.31
C GLY A 88 18.36 -11.40 -20.03
N GLN A 89 18.32 -12.19 -18.96
CA GLN A 89 17.87 -11.78 -17.63
C GLN A 89 19.04 -11.34 -16.74
N HIS A 90 18.72 -10.55 -15.71
CA HIS A 90 19.69 -10.00 -14.77
C HIS A 90 19.39 -10.45 -13.33
N TYR A 91 20.39 -11.01 -12.67
CA TYR A 91 20.29 -11.54 -11.31
C TYR A 91 21.28 -10.81 -10.40
N SER A 92 20.79 -10.20 -9.33
CA SER A 92 21.64 -9.45 -8.40
C SER A 92 21.83 -10.24 -7.11
N TYR A 93 23.08 -10.43 -6.71
CA TYR A 93 23.46 -11.18 -5.51
C TYR A 93 24.34 -10.34 -4.61
N ALA A 94 24.18 -10.52 -3.29
CA ALA A 94 25.19 -10.11 -2.34
C ALA A 94 26.40 -11.05 -2.50
N VAL A 95 27.58 -10.46 -2.70
CA VAL A 95 28.82 -11.21 -2.98
C VAL A 95 29.18 -12.09 -1.79
N SER A 96 28.98 -11.62 -0.56
CA SER A 96 29.19 -12.42 0.65
C SER A 96 28.37 -13.71 0.68
N ARG A 97 27.14 -13.72 0.13
CA ARG A 97 26.32 -14.94 0.05
C ARG A 97 26.91 -15.96 -0.91
N LEU A 98 27.38 -15.49 -2.08
CA LEU A 98 28.02 -16.35 -3.07
C LEU A 98 29.33 -16.93 -2.53
N VAL A 99 30.17 -16.11 -1.88
CA VAL A 99 31.43 -16.59 -1.29
C VAL A 99 31.14 -17.62 -0.20
N TYR A 100 30.21 -17.33 0.73
CA TYR A 100 29.86 -18.27 1.79
C TYR A 100 29.38 -19.60 1.23
N HIS A 101 28.45 -19.56 0.26
CA HIS A 101 27.92 -20.76 -0.39
C HIS A 101 29.03 -21.59 -1.05
N CYS A 102 29.96 -20.94 -1.76
CA CYS A 102 30.99 -21.65 -2.53
C CYS A 102 32.14 -22.17 -1.66
N PHE A 103 32.49 -21.46 -0.58
CA PHE A 103 33.76 -21.67 0.14
C PHE A 103 33.62 -22.02 1.62
N VAL A 104 32.44 -21.86 2.22
CA VAL A 104 32.20 -22.19 3.63
C VAL A 104 31.23 -23.37 3.73
N GLU A 105 29.98 -23.16 3.33
CA GLU A 105 28.94 -24.17 3.39
C GLU A 105 27.81 -23.84 2.40
N PRO A 106 27.43 -24.77 1.51
CA PRO A 106 26.32 -24.56 0.58
C PRO A 106 25.00 -24.35 1.32
N PHE A 107 24.22 -23.36 0.90
CA PHE A 107 22.88 -23.08 1.42
C PHE A 107 21.99 -22.48 0.33
N ASP A 108 20.68 -22.49 0.52
CA ASP A 108 19.74 -21.90 -0.44
C ASP A 108 19.96 -20.38 -0.57
N LEU A 109 20.48 -19.96 -1.73
CA LEU A 109 20.73 -18.56 -2.03
C LEU A 109 19.45 -17.73 -2.13
N THR A 110 18.28 -18.35 -2.24
CA THR A 110 16.96 -17.70 -2.21
C THR A 110 16.40 -17.56 -0.81
N ASP A 111 16.96 -18.26 0.18
CA ASP A 111 16.54 -18.15 1.58
C ASP A 111 16.94 -16.78 2.16
N MET A 112 15.91 -15.97 2.39
CA MET A 112 16.02 -14.61 2.92
C MET A 112 15.88 -14.56 4.45
N ASP A 113 15.89 -15.67 5.17
CA ASP A 113 16.00 -15.72 6.63
C ASP A 113 17.42 -16.00 7.10
N LEU A 114 18.17 -16.79 6.34
CA LEU A 114 19.61 -16.94 6.52
C LEU A 114 20.34 -15.64 6.11
N ARG A 115 21.19 -15.15 7.01
CA ARG A 115 21.97 -13.92 6.84
C ARG A 115 23.45 -14.24 6.96
N VAL A 116 24.25 -13.77 6.00
CA VAL A 116 25.71 -13.84 6.08
C VAL A 116 26.21 -12.54 6.72
N SER A 117 27.00 -12.67 7.79
CA SER A 117 27.62 -11.56 8.50
C SER A 117 29.15 -11.68 8.48
N PHE A 118 29.84 -10.71 9.08
CA PHE A 118 31.28 -10.49 8.97
C PHE A 118 31.90 -10.50 10.37
N LYS A 119 32.94 -11.31 10.61
CA LYS A 119 33.58 -11.44 11.93
C LYS A 119 34.26 -10.13 12.36
N ASP A 120 34.82 -9.40 11.41
CA ASP A 120 35.44 -8.08 11.62
C ASP A 120 34.45 -6.90 11.58
N GLY A 121 33.18 -7.15 11.25
CA GLY A 121 32.15 -6.12 11.09
C GLY A 121 32.28 -5.26 9.81
N ASP A 122 33.23 -5.56 8.91
CA ASP A 122 33.45 -4.81 7.67
C ASP A 122 32.91 -5.55 6.44
N GLY A 123 31.76 -5.10 5.92
CA GLY A 123 31.14 -5.70 4.74
C GLY A 123 31.87 -5.49 3.41
N ARG A 124 33.04 -4.83 3.42
CA ARG A 124 33.98 -4.78 2.28
C ARG A 124 34.94 -5.98 2.28
N ASN A 125 35.17 -6.60 3.44
CA ASN A 125 35.98 -7.80 3.59
C ASN A 125 35.10 -9.06 3.46
N VAL A 126 34.94 -9.52 2.22
CA VAL A 126 34.13 -10.71 1.89
C VAL A 126 34.96 -11.99 1.78
N ASP A 127 36.16 -12.04 2.38
CA ASP A 127 36.95 -13.27 2.44
C ASP A 127 36.20 -14.38 3.16
N TYR A 128 36.20 -15.59 2.61
CA TYR A 128 35.42 -16.72 3.14
C TYR A 128 35.70 -17.01 4.63
N ARG A 129 36.92 -16.75 5.13
CA ARG A 129 37.28 -16.93 6.54
C ARG A 129 36.64 -15.88 7.45
N ASN A 130 36.26 -14.73 6.90
CA ASN A 130 35.59 -13.64 7.62
C ASN A 130 34.07 -13.81 7.70
N LEU A 131 33.49 -14.79 7.00
CA LEU A 131 32.04 -14.95 6.90
C LEU A 131 31.49 -15.97 7.90
N PHE A 132 30.27 -15.74 8.38
CA PHE A 132 29.48 -16.70 9.16
C PHE A 132 27.98 -16.51 8.92
N ILE A 133 27.19 -17.57 9.06
CA ILE A 133 25.73 -17.49 9.02
C ILE A 133 25.17 -17.05 10.38
N THR A 134 24.13 -16.23 10.32
CA THR A 134 23.34 -15.78 11.45
C THR A 134 21.87 -15.63 11.04
N ASN A 135 21.00 -15.32 11.99
CA ASN A 135 19.58 -15.13 11.78
C ASN A 135 19.14 -13.71 12.18
N ARG A 136 17.89 -13.35 11.84
CA ARG A 136 17.34 -12.00 12.11
C ARG A 136 17.32 -11.64 13.59
N SER A 137 17.06 -12.60 14.47
CA SER A 137 16.98 -12.35 15.92
C SER A 137 18.37 -12.08 16.50
N ALA A 138 19.35 -12.90 16.17
CA ALA A 138 20.74 -12.73 16.60
C ALA A 138 21.34 -11.41 16.07
N LEU A 139 21.08 -11.06 14.80
CA LEU A 139 21.48 -9.74 14.27
C LEU A 139 20.81 -8.59 15.00
N GLY A 140 19.51 -8.72 15.32
CA GLY A 140 18.78 -7.71 16.09
C GLY A 140 19.34 -7.53 17.50
N LEU A 141 19.69 -8.64 18.16
CA LEU A 141 20.32 -8.63 19.49
C LEU A 141 21.71 -7.98 19.43
N HIS A 142 22.57 -8.42 18.50
CA HIS A 142 23.90 -7.84 18.33
C HIS A 142 23.84 -6.34 18.00
N ALA A 143 22.89 -5.91 17.15
CA ALA A 143 22.67 -4.49 16.86
C ALA A 143 22.22 -3.71 18.10
N TYR A 144 21.42 -4.31 18.99
CA TYR A 144 21.03 -3.69 20.26
C TYR A 144 22.21 -3.60 21.24
N GLU A 145 22.96 -4.70 21.43
CA GLU A 145 24.12 -4.78 22.32
C GLU A 145 25.25 -3.84 21.90
N SER A 146 25.50 -3.71 20.60
CA SER A 146 26.47 -2.76 20.03
C SER A 146 25.96 -1.30 20.03
N GLY A 147 24.76 -1.03 20.57
CA GLY A 147 24.17 0.32 20.62
C GLY A 147 23.69 0.87 19.27
N ARG A 148 23.74 0.06 18.21
CA ARG A 148 23.34 0.40 16.84
C ARG A 148 21.81 0.46 16.67
N ALA A 149 21.05 -0.23 17.52
CA ALA A 149 19.60 -0.27 17.50
C ALA A 149 19.03 0.01 18.90
N GLU A 150 17.80 0.53 18.96
CA GLU A 150 17.05 0.63 20.21
C GLU A 150 15.99 -0.47 20.29
N SER A 151 15.72 -0.93 21.51
CA SER A 151 14.64 -1.88 21.74
C SER A 151 13.29 -1.27 21.32
N HIS A 152 12.52 -2.03 20.54
CA HIS A 152 11.16 -1.64 20.17
C HIS A 152 10.26 -1.42 21.41
N LEU A 153 10.59 -2.06 22.53
CA LEU A 153 9.87 -1.87 23.80
C LEU A 153 9.92 -0.42 24.27
N LYS A 154 11.02 0.32 24.02
CA LYS A 154 11.11 1.75 24.37
C LYS A 154 10.03 2.58 23.68
N VAL A 155 9.69 2.23 22.43
CA VAL A 155 8.62 2.87 21.68
C VAL A 155 7.25 2.46 22.23
N LEU A 156 7.06 1.16 22.50
CA LEU A 156 5.79 0.63 23.00
C LEU A 156 5.45 1.11 24.43
N SER A 157 6.45 1.46 25.24
CA SER A 157 6.26 1.99 26.59
C SER A 157 5.85 3.47 26.61
N ARG A 158 5.79 4.15 25.46
CA ARG A 158 5.42 5.58 25.41
C ARG A 158 3.91 5.74 25.65
N PRO A 159 3.48 6.72 26.45
CA PRO A 159 2.06 7.03 26.63
C PRO A 159 1.44 7.48 25.31
N VAL A 160 0.14 7.20 25.15
CA VAL A 160 -0.59 7.52 23.92
C VAL A 160 -2.03 7.93 24.22
N SER A 161 -2.52 8.93 23.50
CA SER A 161 -3.90 9.39 23.52
C SER A 161 -4.62 8.97 22.24
N GLN A 162 -5.88 8.56 22.41
CA GLN A 162 -6.78 8.08 21.36
C GLN A 162 -7.88 9.10 21.13
N PHE A 163 -8.08 9.50 19.89
CA PHE A 163 -9.11 10.47 19.48
C PHE A 163 -10.03 9.87 18.42
N ASN A 164 -11.22 10.43 18.30
CA ASN A 164 -12.12 10.13 17.19
C ASN A 164 -11.76 10.95 15.93
N GLY A 165 -12.47 10.69 14.83
CA GLY A 165 -12.23 11.38 13.54
C GLY A 165 -12.53 12.89 13.52
N LYS A 166 -13.19 13.42 14.56
CA LYS A 166 -13.44 14.86 14.76
C LYS A 166 -12.37 15.53 15.63
N GLY A 167 -11.44 14.75 16.19
CA GLY A 167 -10.40 15.24 17.09
C GLY A 167 -10.81 15.32 18.57
N GLU A 168 -11.94 14.72 18.94
CA GLU A 168 -12.38 14.63 20.33
C GLU A 168 -11.66 13.48 21.02
N LEU A 169 -11.22 13.70 22.26
CA LEU A 169 -10.51 12.70 23.07
C LEU A 169 -11.45 11.57 23.47
N LEU A 170 -11.01 10.33 23.27
CA LEU A 170 -11.73 9.13 23.69
C LEU A 170 -11.08 8.47 24.89
N ASN A 171 -9.76 8.26 24.85
CA ASN A 171 -9.05 7.59 25.92
C ASN A 171 -7.56 7.97 25.97
N GLN A 172 -6.92 7.68 27.10
CA GLN A 172 -5.47 7.83 27.30
C GLN A 172 -4.92 6.57 27.97
N TYR A 173 -3.76 6.12 27.51
CA TYR A 173 -3.11 4.90 28.00
C TYR A 173 -1.70 5.24 28.48
N VAL A 174 -1.26 4.57 29.56
CA VAL A 174 0.10 4.77 30.10
C VAL A 174 1.16 4.32 29.11
N SER A 175 0.80 3.39 28.22
CA SER A 175 1.68 2.93 27.14
C SER A 175 0.91 2.51 25.89
N ILE A 176 1.58 2.53 24.74
CA ILE A 176 1.08 1.91 23.50
C ILE A 176 0.85 0.41 23.71
N TYR A 177 1.72 -0.26 24.47
CA TYR A 177 1.55 -1.68 24.80
C TYR A 177 0.23 -1.94 25.52
N GLU A 178 -0.10 -1.12 26.51
CA GLU A 178 -1.37 -1.21 27.23
C GLU A 178 -2.56 -0.99 26.29
N ALA A 179 -2.51 0.07 25.47
CA ALA A 179 -3.56 0.35 24.48
C ALA A 179 -3.75 -0.84 23.51
N ALA A 180 -2.64 -1.41 23.02
CA ALA A 180 -2.63 -2.57 22.14
C ALA A 180 -3.27 -3.79 22.80
N LYS A 181 -2.91 -4.06 24.07
CA LYS A 181 -3.43 -5.19 24.85
C LYS A 181 -4.92 -5.04 25.13
N GLN A 182 -5.37 -3.88 25.60
CA GLN A 182 -6.78 -3.63 25.92
C GLN A 182 -7.69 -3.70 24.69
N LEU A 183 -7.21 -3.22 23.54
CA LEU A 183 -8.01 -3.18 22.30
C LEU A 183 -7.80 -4.40 21.39
N GLY A 184 -6.86 -5.29 21.71
CA GLY A 184 -6.50 -6.43 20.86
C GLY A 184 -5.97 -6.01 19.48
N ILE A 185 -5.15 -4.95 19.44
CA ILE A 185 -4.60 -4.38 18.18
C ILE A 185 -3.07 -4.28 18.23
N SER A 186 -2.45 -4.01 17.09
CA SER A 186 -0.98 -3.96 17.01
C SER A 186 -0.42 -2.67 17.61
N GLY A 187 0.49 -2.81 18.58
CA GLY A 187 1.23 -1.69 19.17
C GLY A 187 2.15 -0.99 18.16
N SER A 188 2.81 -1.73 17.26
CA SER A 188 3.64 -1.12 16.22
C SER A 188 2.80 -0.27 15.25
N ALA A 189 1.56 -0.68 14.97
CA ALA A 189 0.64 0.09 14.14
C ALA A 189 0.08 1.33 14.87
N ILE A 190 -0.19 1.25 16.17
CA ILE A 190 -0.52 2.43 17.00
C ILE A 190 0.66 3.42 16.98
N SER A 191 1.88 2.94 17.16
CA SER A 191 3.10 3.75 17.10
C SER A 191 3.24 4.46 15.75
N ALA A 192 3.08 3.75 14.63
CA ALA A 192 3.13 4.33 13.28
C ALA A 192 2.06 5.42 13.09
N ALA A 193 0.85 5.20 13.61
CA ALA A 193 -0.21 6.21 13.60
C ALA A 193 0.13 7.43 14.46
N ALA A 194 0.64 7.19 15.67
CA ALA A 194 1.06 8.23 16.61
C ALA A 194 2.27 9.05 16.10
N SER A 195 3.15 8.46 15.29
CA SER A 195 4.26 9.13 14.61
C SER A 195 3.78 10.03 13.48
N GLY A 196 2.71 9.64 12.77
CA GLY A 196 2.14 10.40 11.66
C GLY A 196 2.42 9.78 10.29
N ASP A 197 3.05 8.60 10.26
CA ASP A 197 3.20 7.80 9.03
C ASP A 197 1.84 7.34 8.50
N THR A 198 0.86 7.22 9.41
CA THR A 198 -0.56 7.02 9.11
C THR A 198 -1.40 7.95 9.98
N PHE A 199 -2.47 8.55 9.45
CA PHE A 199 -3.31 9.47 10.24
C PHE A 199 -4.32 8.74 11.14
N LEU A 200 -4.65 7.48 10.81
CA LEU A 200 -5.69 6.69 11.47
C LEU A 200 -5.26 5.23 11.57
N TYR A 201 -5.54 4.60 12.71
CA TYR A 201 -5.45 3.16 12.87
C TYR A 201 -6.68 2.64 13.60
N LYS A 202 -7.34 1.64 13.01
CA LYS A 202 -8.57 1.01 13.54
C LYS A 202 -9.71 2.00 13.81
N GLY A 203 -9.78 3.08 13.03
CA GLY A 203 -10.83 4.11 13.14
C GLY A 203 -10.53 5.21 14.16
N PHE A 204 -9.36 5.19 14.79
CA PHE A 204 -8.94 6.19 15.78
C PHE A 204 -7.73 6.97 15.29
N VAL A 205 -7.65 8.23 15.68
CA VAL A 205 -6.42 9.04 15.56
C VAL A 205 -5.60 8.83 16.82
N TRP A 206 -4.31 8.55 16.65
CA TRP A 206 -3.40 8.28 17.76
C TRP A 206 -2.39 9.42 17.87
N GLN A 207 -2.06 9.81 19.10
CA GLN A 207 -1.04 10.83 19.35
C GLN A 207 -0.22 10.48 20.59
N TYR A 208 1.10 10.60 20.49
CA TYR A 208 1.99 10.37 21.62
C TYR A 208 1.73 11.36 22.77
N GLY A 209 1.85 10.86 23.99
CA GLY A 209 1.73 11.60 25.23
C GLY A 209 0.32 11.67 25.79
N TRP A 210 0.19 12.36 26.93
CA TRP A 210 -1.04 12.67 27.64
C TRP A 210 -1.73 13.90 27.05
N ARG A 211 -2.22 13.78 25.82
CA ARG A 211 -2.76 14.90 25.05
C ARG A 211 -4.27 14.97 25.25
N LYS A 212 -4.75 16.14 25.66
CA LYS A 212 -6.20 16.40 25.80
C LYS A 212 -6.84 16.85 24.48
N THR A 213 -6.04 17.43 23.59
CA THR A 213 -6.48 17.95 22.29
C THR A 213 -5.64 17.37 21.16
N LEU A 214 -6.27 17.09 20.02
CA LEU A 214 -5.61 16.61 18.83
C LEU A 214 -4.84 17.77 18.17
N ARG A 215 -3.59 17.52 17.76
CA ARG A 215 -2.82 18.53 17.02
C ARG A 215 -3.43 18.81 15.65
N LYS A 216 -3.44 20.08 15.23
CA LYS A 216 -4.06 20.54 13.98
C LYS A 216 -3.47 19.85 12.73
N ASP A 217 -2.17 19.61 12.70
CA ASP A 217 -1.48 18.88 11.62
C ASP A 217 -1.85 17.39 11.54
N LYS A 218 -2.46 16.85 12.60
CA LYS A 218 -2.91 15.46 12.70
C LYS A 218 -4.42 15.29 12.49
N LEU A 219 -5.19 16.37 12.34
CA LEU A 219 -6.58 16.25 11.94
C LEU A 219 -6.65 15.65 10.52
N PRO A 220 -7.43 14.57 10.30
CA PRO A 220 -7.75 14.14 8.96
C PRO A 220 -8.35 15.33 8.20
N ARG A 221 -7.82 15.67 7.02
CA ARG A 221 -8.31 16.79 6.17
C ARG A 221 -9.82 16.74 5.88
N LEU A 222 -10.47 15.60 6.12
CA LEU A 222 -11.93 15.40 6.00
C LEU A 222 -12.77 16.11 7.07
N ALA A 223 -12.20 16.58 8.19
CA ALA A 223 -12.94 17.29 9.22
C ALA A 223 -13.04 18.81 8.97
N ALA A 224 -12.12 19.38 8.18
CA ALA A 224 -12.10 20.82 7.89
C ALA A 224 -13.05 21.22 6.75
N ASP A 225 -13.28 20.32 5.79
CA ASP A 225 -14.15 20.56 4.62
C ASP A 225 -15.49 19.83 4.76
N ALA A 226 -16.00 19.66 5.98
CA ALA A 226 -17.38 19.20 6.16
C ALA A 226 -18.28 20.21 5.45
N ALA A 227 -18.75 19.82 4.26
CA ALA A 227 -19.76 20.53 3.49
C ALA A 227 -20.85 21.02 4.45
N PRO A 228 -21.42 22.22 4.21
CA PRO A 228 -22.40 22.83 5.10
C PRO A 228 -23.40 21.77 5.52
N SER A 229 -23.59 21.62 6.83
CA SER A 229 -24.50 20.68 7.46
C SER A 229 -25.78 20.61 6.63
N ALA A 230 -25.98 19.49 5.94
CA ALA A 230 -27.12 19.33 5.05
C ALA A 230 -28.40 19.63 5.84
N PRO A 231 -29.42 20.28 5.25
CA PRO A 231 -30.63 20.64 5.98
C PRO A 231 -31.21 19.40 6.68
N GLU A 232 -31.43 19.51 7.99
CA GLU A 232 -32.10 18.49 8.77
C GLU A 232 -33.60 18.62 8.55
N TYR A 233 -34.18 17.69 7.78
CA TYR A 233 -35.63 17.59 7.63
C TYR A 233 -36.17 16.75 8.79
N SER A 234 -37.06 17.33 9.59
CA SER A 234 -37.61 16.73 10.82
C SER A 234 -38.33 15.38 10.62
N ASN A 235 -38.69 15.03 9.38
CA ASN A 235 -39.42 13.83 9.00
C ASN A 235 -38.65 12.96 7.97
N GLU A 236 -37.33 13.11 7.86
CA GLU A 236 -36.54 12.27 6.95
C GLU A 236 -36.42 10.84 7.46
N LYS A 237 -36.80 9.89 6.60
CA LYS A 237 -36.72 8.46 6.83
C LYS A 237 -35.70 7.84 5.89
N TRP A 238 -34.84 6.97 6.41
CA TRP A 238 -33.79 6.28 5.66
C TRP A 238 -34.06 4.79 5.56
N LYS A 239 -33.93 4.20 4.37
CA LYS A 239 -33.96 2.75 4.14
C LYS A 239 -32.64 2.28 3.52
N ASP A 240 -32.29 1.01 3.70
CA ASP A 240 -31.15 0.42 3.01
C ASP A 240 -31.36 0.45 1.50
N PHE A 241 -30.27 0.68 0.76
CA PHE A 241 -30.31 0.65 -0.70
C PHE A 241 -30.29 -0.81 -1.16
N PRO A 242 -31.32 -1.33 -1.85
CA PRO A 242 -31.40 -2.75 -2.17
C PRO A 242 -30.21 -3.25 -3.01
N GLY A 243 -29.65 -4.40 -2.62
CA GLY A 243 -28.42 -4.96 -3.18
C GLY A 243 -27.12 -4.31 -2.65
N TYR A 244 -27.23 -3.29 -1.81
CA TYR A 244 -26.14 -2.52 -1.21
C TYR A 244 -26.33 -2.34 0.32
N GLU A 245 -27.02 -3.29 0.95
CA GLU A 245 -27.29 -3.33 2.38
C GLU A 245 -25.97 -3.23 3.18
N GLY A 246 -25.97 -2.42 4.24
CA GLY A 246 -24.76 -2.16 5.04
C GLY A 246 -23.69 -1.30 4.36
N LEU A 247 -23.87 -0.89 3.09
CA LEU A 247 -22.96 0.00 2.38
C LEU A 247 -23.57 1.37 2.07
N TYR A 248 -24.87 1.43 1.74
CA TYR A 248 -25.55 2.67 1.37
C TYR A 248 -27.00 2.70 1.86
N ARG A 249 -27.51 3.90 2.16
CA ARG A 249 -28.94 4.15 2.48
C ARG A 249 -29.52 5.25 1.61
N LEU A 250 -30.81 5.17 1.32
CA LEU A 250 -31.60 6.16 0.58
C LEU A 250 -32.66 6.77 1.50
N SER A 251 -32.84 8.09 1.42
CA SER A 251 -33.89 8.79 2.15
C SER A 251 -35.15 9.03 1.32
N ASN A 252 -36.27 9.28 2.00
CA ASN A 252 -37.53 9.69 1.37
C ASN A 252 -37.47 11.07 0.69
N TYR A 253 -36.37 11.81 0.84
CA TYR A 253 -36.05 13.06 0.13
C TYR A 253 -35.12 12.85 -1.07
N GLY A 254 -34.77 11.59 -1.39
CA GLY A 254 -33.83 11.28 -2.47
C GLY A 254 -32.37 11.57 -2.12
N ARG A 255 -32.03 11.75 -0.85
CA ARG A 255 -30.63 11.81 -0.42
C ARG A 255 -30.08 10.40 -0.32
N VAL A 256 -28.85 10.21 -0.77
CA VAL A 256 -28.16 8.91 -0.69
C VAL A 256 -26.94 9.09 0.20
N LYS A 257 -26.75 8.21 1.16
CA LYS A 257 -25.56 8.23 2.03
C LYS A 257 -24.77 6.95 1.92
N ALA A 258 -23.45 7.08 1.85
CA ALA A 258 -22.54 5.96 2.02
C ALA A 258 -22.34 5.73 3.51
N LEU A 259 -22.51 4.50 3.98
CA LEU A 259 -22.29 4.13 5.37
C LEU A 259 -20.80 4.02 5.69
N ARG A 260 -20.47 4.21 6.97
CA ARG A 260 -19.11 4.06 7.49
C ARG A 260 -18.55 2.69 7.11
N LYS A 261 -17.32 2.63 6.60
CA LYS A 261 -16.67 1.33 6.28
C LYS A 261 -15.16 1.36 6.46
N VAL A 262 -14.59 0.20 6.75
CA VAL A 262 -13.13 -0.03 6.81
C VAL A 262 -12.71 -0.79 5.56
N SER A 263 -11.65 -0.36 4.91
CA SER A 263 -11.11 -1.02 3.73
C SER A 263 -10.55 -2.40 4.11
N GLY A 264 -10.74 -3.39 3.24
CA GLY A 264 -10.16 -4.72 3.42
C GLY A 264 -8.67 -4.82 3.04
N ALA A 265 -8.00 -3.70 2.73
CA ALA A 265 -6.57 -3.71 2.37
C ALA A 265 -5.70 -3.91 3.62
N ILE A 266 -4.43 -4.28 3.42
CA ILE A 266 -3.44 -4.52 4.50
C ILE A 266 -3.42 -3.35 5.51
N TYR A 267 -3.52 -2.12 5.00
CA TYR A 267 -3.49 -0.89 5.80
C TYR A 267 -4.87 -0.40 6.31
N LYS A 268 -5.94 -1.20 6.14
CA LYS A 268 -7.31 -0.99 6.64
C LYS A 268 -7.72 0.49 6.80
N ARG A 269 -8.00 1.17 5.69
CA ARG A 269 -8.37 2.60 5.63
C ARG A 269 -9.83 2.80 6.06
N TRP A 270 -10.10 3.77 6.92
CA TRP A 270 -11.46 4.12 7.33
C TRP A 270 -12.11 5.13 6.36
N TYR A 271 -13.39 4.93 6.04
CA TYR A 271 -14.22 5.83 5.26
C TYR A 271 -15.40 6.32 6.11
N PRO A 272 -15.57 7.64 6.32
CA PRO A 272 -16.70 8.19 7.06
C PRO A 272 -18.03 7.96 6.34
N GLU A 273 -19.10 8.07 7.11
CA GLU A 273 -20.42 8.28 6.53
C GLU A 273 -20.43 9.63 5.79
N ARG A 274 -20.97 9.64 4.57
CA ARG A 274 -21.09 10.87 3.77
C ARG A 274 -22.32 10.85 2.90
N ILE A 275 -22.89 12.02 2.65
CA ILE A 275 -23.92 12.20 1.63
C ILE A 275 -23.25 12.12 0.26
N MET A 276 -23.81 11.29 -0.61
CA MET A 276 -23.39 11.11 -1.98
C MET A 276 -23.99 12.22 -2.84
N GLN A 277 -23.19 12.78 -3.74
CA GLN A 277 -23.68 13.74 -4.71
C GLN A 277 -24.62 13.05 -5.72
N VAL A 278 -25.81 13.61 -5.89
CA VAL A 278 -26.73 13.25 -6.96
C VAL A 278 -26.45 14.18 -8.14
N VAL A 279 -26.18 13.60 -9.31
CA VAL A 279 -25.85 14.34 -10.53
C VAL A 279 -27.04 14.29 -11.46
N PHE A 280 -27.57 15.45 -11.83
CA PHE A 280 -28.67 15.58 -12.78
C PHE A 280 -28.08 15.65 -14.19
N ARG A 281 -28.47 14.72 -15.06
CA ARG A 281 -28.12 14.75 -16.49
C ARG A 281 -29.30 15.32 -17.26
N SER A 282 -29.08 16.38 -18.04
CA SER A 282 -30.05 16.89 -19.00
C SER A 282 -30.12 15.96 -20.21
N ALA A 283 -31.33 15.66 -20.70
CA ALA A 283 -31.50 15.07 -22.02
C ALA A 283 -31.11 16.09 -23.11
N PRO A 284 -30.56 15.68 -24.26
CA PRO A 284 -30.44 16.56 -25.41
C PRO A 284 -31.85 16.85 -25.94
N GLY A 285 -32.36 18.07 -25.71
CA GLY A 285 -33.71 18.50 -26.09
C GLY A 285 -34.00 19.93 -25.61
N GLU A 286 -35.01 20.58 -26.20
CA GLU A 286 -35.29 22.02 -26.12
C GLU A 286 -35.26 22.61 -24.69
N PRO A 287 -34.71 23.83 -24.53
CA PRO A 287 -34.67 24.53 -23.25
C PRO A 287 -36.09 24.77 -22.74
N GLY A 288 -36.40 24.22 -21.56
CA GLY A 288 -37.70 24.40 -20.88
C GLY A 288 -38.48 23.11 -20.60
N THR A 289 -38.09 21.96 -21.17
CA THR A 289 -38.71 20.66 -20.86
C THR A 289 -37.81 19.86 -19.91
N GLY A 290 -37.86 20.19 -18.61
CA GLY A 290 -37.01 19.65 -17.55
C GLY A 290 -37.10 18.13 -17.35
N THR A 291 -36.48 17.34 -18.23
CA THR A 291 -36.36 15.88 -18.14
C THR A 291 -34.99 15.47 -17.59
N GLY A 292 -34.56 16.13 -16.51
CA GLY A 292 -33.37 15.73 -15.78
C GLY A 292 -33.60 14.43 -15.03
N THR A 293 -32.66 13.48 -15.12
CA THR A 293 -32.66 12.30 -14.23
C THR A 293 -31.54 12.45 -13.20
N GLY A 294 -31.91 12.55 -11.93
CA GLY A 294 -30.95 12.52 -10.82
C GLY A 294 -30.32 11.13 -10.70
N MET A 295 -29.02 11.05 -10.91
CA MET A 295 -28.24 9.80 -10.88
C MET A 295 -27.27 9.78 -9.70
N VAL A 296 -27.13 8.64 -9.04
CA VAL A 296 -26.10 8.38 -8.03
C VAL A 296 -25.23 7.21 -8.46
N THR A 297 -23.93 7.26 -8.21
CA THR A 297 -23.00 6.15 -8.49
C THR A 297 -22.58 5.47 -7.20
N LEU A 298 -22.92 4.19 -7.06
CA LEU A 298 -22.59 3.36 -5.90
C LEU A 298 -21.50 2.34 -6.25
N SER A 299 -20.74 1.88 -5.27
CA SER A 299 -19.68 0.89 -5.48
C SER A 299 -19.73 -0.27 -4.51
N LYS A 300 -19.68 -1.48 -5.06
CA LYS A 300 -19.62 -2.77 -4.34
C LYS A 300 -18.64 -3.68 -5.08
N ASN A 301 -17.74 -4.34 -4.35
CA ASN A 301 -16.72 -5.25 -4.91
C ASN A 301 -15.90 -4.65 -6.07
N ARG A 302 -15.45 -3.40 -5.91
CA ARG A 302 -14.70 -2.61 -6.92
C ARG A 302 -15.47 -2.29 -8.22
N LYS A 303 -16.69 -2.81 -8.40
CA LYS A 303 -17.60 -2.43 -9.48
C LYS A 303 -18.35 -1.15 -9.10
N LYS A 304 -18.53 -0.25 -10.07
CA LYS A 304 -19.34 0.97 -9.92
C LYS A 304 -20.61 0.82 -10.76
N THR A 305 -21.75 1.26 -10.22
CA THR A 305 -23.04 1.18 -10.90
C THR A 305 -23.83 2.45 -10.60
N SER A 306 -24.43 3.03 -11.64
CA SER A 306 -25.21 4.26 -11.54
C SER A 306 -26.71 3.95 -11.49
N PHE A 307 -27.43 4.61 -10.59
CA PHE A 307 -28.86 4.40 -10.35
C PHE A 307 -29.62 5.71 -10.45
N ALA A 308 -30.82 5.65 -11.05
CA ALA A 308 -31.76 6.77 -11.05
C ALA A 308 -32.44 6.87 -9.69
N VAL A 309 -32.17 7.95 -8.96
CA VAL A 309 -32.56 8.08 -7.55
C VAL A 309 -34.08 8.10 -7.40
N ALA A 310 -34.79 8.84 -8.26
CA ALA A 310 -36.26 8.95 -8.22
C ALA A 310 -36.98 7.59 -8.30
N ARG A 311 -36.48 6.65 -9.13
CA ARG A 311 -37.05 5.30 -9.26
C ARG A 311 -36.98 4.54 -7.94
N TRP A 312 -35.82 4.60 -7.28
CA TRP A 312 -35.59 3.92 -6.01
C TRP A 312 -36.35 4.58 -4.85
N VAL A 313 -36.49 5.92 -4.85
CA VAL A 313 -37.32 6.60 -3.85
C VAL A 313 -38.78 6.15 -3.99
N TYR A 314 -39.32 6.15 -5.21
CA TYR A 314 -40.70 5.71 -5.44
C TYR A 314 -40.90 4.26 -5.02
N HIS A 315 -40.00 3.36 -5.45
CA HIS A 315 -40.08 1.93 -5.11
C HIS A 315 -40.07 1.68 -3.60
N LEU A 316 -39.21 2.40 -2.87
CA LEU A 316 -39.02 2.18 -1.42
C LEU A 316 -40.03 2.92 -0.54
N PHE A 317 -40.55 4.07 -0.97
CA PHE A 317 -41.35 4.96 -0.11
C PHE A 317 -42.77 5.23 -0.61
N VAL A 318 -43.11 4.85 -1.85
CA VAL A 318 -44.47 4.99 -2.41
C VAL A 318 -45.09 3.63 -2.68
N LYS A 319 -44.57 2.90 -3.67
CA LYS A 319 -45.09 1.58 -4.07
C LYS A 319 -44.01 0.79 -4.81
N PRO A 320 -43.73 -0.47 -4.41
CA PRO A 320 -42.82 -1.34 -5.15
C PRO A 320 -43.32 -1.58 -6.59
N PHE A 321 -42.38 -1.61 -7.53
CA PHE A 321 -42.59 -1.91 -8.95
C PHE A 321 -41.32 -2.54 -9.55
N ASP A 322 -41.42 -3.14 -10.73
CA ASP A 322 -40.24 -3.66 -11.44
C ASP A 322 -39.34 -2.52 -11.91
N ILE A 323 -38.22 -2.33 -11.21
CA ILE A 323 -37.24 -1.28 -11.50
C ILE A 323 -36.46 -1.60 -12.78
N ALA A 324 -36.39 -2.85 -13.24
CA ALA A 324 -35.69 -3.22 -14.46
C ALA A 324 -36.52 -2.87 -15.71
N ASP A 325 -37.86 -2.86 -15.61
CA ASP A 325 -38.73 -2.50 -16.72
C ASP A 325 -38.63 -0.99 -17.05
N ARG A 326 -38.17 -0.72 -18.27
CA ARG A 326 -37.94 0.62 -18.81
C ARG A 326 -39.23 1.32 -19.24
N ASN A 327 -40.35 0.60 -19.34
CA ASN A 327 -41.65 1.18 -19.67
C ASN A 327 -42.24 1.97 -18.50
N TRP A 328 -41.84 1.66 -17.27
CA TRP A 328 -42.22 2.47 -16.12
C TRP A 328 -41.38 3.74 -16.06
N ARG A 329 -42.01 4.91 -16.07
CA ARG A 329 -41.35 6.23 -15.95
C ARG A 329 -41.84 6.97 -14.71
N ILE A 330 -40.93 7.70 -14.08
CA ILE A 330 -41.22 8.58 -12.96
C ILE A 330 -41.47 10.00 -13.49
N TYR A 331 -42.57 10.59 -13.04
CA TYR A 331 -42.96 11.98 -13.27
C TYR A 331 -42.95 12.73 -11.95
N TYR A 332 -42.69 14.05 -12.01
CA TYR A 332 -42.63 14.95 -10.87
C TYR A 332 -43.91 15.82 -10.88
N LYS A 333 -44.68 15.83 -9.78
CA LYS A 333 -45.97 16.54 -9.71
C LYS A 333 -45.82 18.05 -9.87
N ASP A 334 -44.72 18.60 -9.36
CA ASP A 334 -44.37 20.01 -9.45
C ASP A 334 -43.59 20.37 -10.74
N GLY A 335 -43.28 19.39 -11.58
CA GLY A 335 -42.44 19.58 -12.76
C GLY A 335 -40.94 19.77 -12.48
N ASP A 336 -40.50 19.78 -11.21
CA ASP A 336 -39.09 19.92 -10.85
C ASP A 336 -38.43 18.56 -10.61
N CYS A 337 -37.51 18.20 -11.50
CA CYS A 337 -36.75 16.96 -11.40
C CYS A 337 -35.78 16.91 -10.21
N HIS A 338 -35.44 18.05 -9.59
CA HIS A 338 -34.59 18.11 -8.39
C HIS A 338 -35.37 17.76 -7.12
N ASN A 339 -36.70 17.92 -7.13
CA ASN A 339 -37.54 17.56 -6.00
C ASN A 339 -37.83 16.05 -5.98
N LEU A 340 -36.88 15.30 -5.42
CA LEU A 340 -36.94 13.85 -5.26
C LEU A 340 -37.76 13.40 -4.05
N TYR A 341 -38.53 14.29 -3.41
CA TYR A 341 -39.36 13.92 -2.28
C TYR A 341 -40.43 12.90 -2.69
N TYR A 342 -40.57 11.82 -1.93
CA TYR A 342 -41.40 10.67 -2.33
C TYR A 342 -42.86 11.03 -2.69
N ARG A 343 -43.46 12.05 -2.04
CA ARG A 343 -44.82 12.49 -2.35
C ARG A 343 -44.95 13.25 -3.67
N ASN A 344 -43.84 13.79 -4.18
CA ASN A 344 -43.76 14.48 -5.46
C ASN A 344 -43.67 13.51 -6.65
N LEU A 345 -43.39 12.22 -6.40
CA LEU A 345 -43.14 11.25 -7.45
C LEU A 345 -44.42 10.52 -7.89
N MET A 346 -44.59 10.33 -9.20
CA MET A 346 -45.66 9.56 -9.82
C MET A 346 -45.10 8.54 -10.80
N LEU A 347 -45.63 7.31 -10.79
CA LEU A 347 -45.26 6.26 -11.73
C LEU A 347 -46.32 6.19 -12.84
N LYS A 348 -45.89 6.27 -14.11
CA LYS A 348 -46.76 6.04 -15.28
C LYS A 348 -46.08 5.07 -16.24
N ARG A 349 -46.88 4.27 -16.93
CA ARG A 349 -46.39 3.40 -18.01
C ARG A 349 -46.26 4.23 -19.29
N ALA A 350 -45.14 4.11 -19.99
CA ALA A 350 -44.99 4.69 -21.32
C ALA A 350 -45.99 4.00 -22.27
N ILE A 351 -46.97 4.75 -22.73
CA ILE A 351 -47.91 4.31 -23.76
C ILE A 351 -47.22 4.61 -25.09
N TRP A 352 -46.86 3.58 -25.84
CA TRP A 352 -46.46 3.74 -27.23
C TRP A 352 -47.73 4.02 -28.04
N SER A 353 -47.98 5.27 -28.40
CA SER A 353 -48.96 5.60 -29.43
C SER A 353 -48.38 5.22 -30.79
N PHE A 354 -48.69 4.01 -31.28
CA PHE A 354 -48.65 3.77 -32.72
C PHE A 354 -49.87 4.46 -33.31
N GLN A 355 -49.75 5.74 -33.68
CA GLN A 355 -50.59 6.28 -34.74
C GLN A 355 -49.92 5.89 -36.05
N GLY A 356 -50.36 4.78 -36.63
CA GLY A 356 -50.15 4.56 -38.06
C GLY A 356 -50.93 5.63 -38.83
N PRO A 357 -50.41 6.12 -39.97
CA PRO A 357 -51.16 7.04 -40.81
C PRO A 357 -52.38 6.33 -41.40
N GLU A 358 -53.58 6.87 -41.17
CA GLU A 358 -54.72 6.72 -42.08
C GLU A 358 -54.70 7.86 -43.09
#